data_AF-A0A818KBZ6-F1
#
_entry.id   AF-A0A818KBZ6-F1
#
_cell.length_a   1.000
_cell.length_b   1.000
_cell.length_c   1.000
_cell.angle_alpha   90.00
_cell.angle_beta   90.00
_cell.angle_gamma   90.00
#
_symmetry.space_group_name_H-M   'P 1'
#
loop_
_entity.id
_entity.type
_entity.pdbx_description
1 polymer ?
#
loop_
_entity_poly.entity_id
_entity_poly.type
_entity_poly.pdbx_seq_one_letter_code
_entity_poly.pdbx_strand_id
1 'polypeptide(L)'
;DPVYVLDNNVPIDTKYYLEQQLSKPLLRIFEPILGDAKAESILLHGEHTSVKTVVTSKVGGLASFITKKDKCIGCKTVLQEQGTALCSYCKEKEGDYFQKEIESLQELEEKFTRLWTECQRCQGARLEDVLCT
;
A
#
# COMPACT_ATOMS: atom_id res chain seq x y z
N ASP A 1 -20.51 -0.84 7.46
CA ASP A 1 -20.29 0.40 8.22
C ASP A 1 -18.82 0.78 8.10
N PRO A 2 -18.46 1.97 7.60
CA PRO A 2 -17.08 2.43 7.52
C PRO A 2 -16.34 2.44 8.87
N VAL A 3 -17.02 2.76 9.97
CA VAL A 3 -16.40 2.81 11.31
C VAL A 3 -15.97 1.41 11.74
N TYR A 4 -16.83 0.40 11.54
CA TYR A 4 -16.49 -1.00 11.84
C TYR A 4 -15.27 -1.51 11.06
N VAL A 5 -15.12 -1.09 9.80
CA VAL A 5 -13.98 -1.48 8.95
C VAL A 5 -12.68 -0.89 9.49
N LEU A 6 -12.71 0.36 9.98
CA LEU A 6 -11.58 1.02 10.62
C LEU A 6 -11.17 0.30 11.92
N ASP A 7 -12.13 0.03 12.80
CA ASP A 7 -11.88 -0.58 14.11
C ASP A 7 -11.30 -2.01 13.99
N ASN A 8 -11.76 -2.77 13.00
CA ASN A 8 -11.39 -4.19 12.85
C ASN A 8 -10.31 -4.43 11.79
N ASN A 9 -9.77 -3.37 11.16
CA ASN A 9 -8.77 -3.46 10.09
C ASN A 9 -9.17 -4.48 9.00
N VAL A 10 -10.44 -4.44 8.58
CA VAL A 10 -10.98 -5.39 7.59
C VAL A 10 -10.34 -5.11 6.24
N PRO A 11 -9.79 -6.12 5.54
CA PRO A 11 -9.15 -5.91 4.24
C PRO A 11 -10.17 -5.43 3.20
N ILE A 12 -9.76 -4.46 2.38
CA ILE A 12 -10.58 -3.89 1.32
C ILE A 12 -10.43 -4.74 0.06
N ASP A 13 -11.56 -5.10 -0.57
CA ASP A 13 -11.56 -5.77 -1.87
C ASP A 13 -11.27 -4.77 -3.00
N THR A 14 -9.99 -4.61 -3.31
CA THR A 14 -9.54 -3.69 -4.37
C THR A 14 -10.02 -4.10 -5.76
N LYS A 15 -10.27 -5.39 -6.01
CA LYS A 15 -10.76 -5.87 -7.32
C LYS A 15 -12.19 -5.43 -7.55
N TYR A 16 -13.03 -5.55 -6.52
CA TYR A 16 -14.42 -5.10 -6.60
C TYR A 16 -14.51 -3.61 -6.99
N TYR A 17 -13.73 -2.74 -6.34
CA TYR A 17 -13.72 -1.31 -6.68
C TYR A 17 -13.19 -1.05 -8.10
N LEU A 18 -12.16 -1.76 -8.52
CA LEU A 18 -11.62 -1.63 -9.87
C LEU A 18 -12.64 -2.05 -10.94
N GLU A 19 -13.22 -3.25 -10.80
CA GLU A 19 -14.07 -3.87 -11.82
C GLU A 19 -15.51 -3.34 -11.83
N GLN A 20 -16.06 -2.95 -10.68
CA GLN A 20 -17.46 -2.55 -10.60
C GLN A 20 -17.67 -1.04 -10.52
N GLN A 21 -16.71 -0.27 -9.97
CA GLN A 21 -16.85 1.18 -9.78
C GLN A 21 -16.04 1.98 -10.80
N LEU A 22 -14.78 1.62 -11.05
CA LEU A 22 -13.88 2.43 -11.87
C LEU A 22 -13.88 2.05 -13.35
N SER A 23 -13.98 0.76 -13.68
CA SER A 23 -13.90 0.27 -15.07
C SER A 23 -14.94 0.90 -16.00
N LYS A 24 -16.24 0.84 -15.65
CA LYS A 24 -17.34 1.24 -16.53
C LYS A 24 -17.35 2.74 -16.84
N PRO A 25 -17.15 3.66 -15.86
CA PRO A 25 -17.01 5.07 -16.17
C PRO A 25 -15.79 5.39 -17.04
N LEU A 26 -14.65 4.73 -16.77
CA LEU A 26 -13.43 4.96 -17.55
C LEU A 26 -13.59 4.49 -19.00
N LEU A 27 -14.13 3.29 -19.20
CA LEU A 27 -14.40 2.77 -20.54
C LEU A 27 -15.32 3.70 -21.32
N ARG A 28 -16.42 4.17 -20.71
CA ARG A 28 -17.34 5.11 -21.36
C ARG A 28 -16.68 6.42 -21.82
N ILE A 29 -15.67 6.90 -21.11
CA ILE A 29 -14.94 8.14 -21.47
C ILE A 29 -13.95 7.87 -22.61
N PHE A 30 -13.28 6.72 -22.60
CA PHE A 30 -12.16 6.41 -23.49
C PHE A 30 -12.55 5.60 -24.75
N GLU A 31 -13.69 4.90 -24.72
CA GLU A 31 -14.27 4.15 -25.84
C GLU A 31 -14.37 4.99 -27.13
N PRO A 32 -14.90 6.24 -27.12
CA PRO A 32 -15.01 7.04 -28.34
C PRO A 32 -13.68 7.45 -28.97
N ILE A 33 -12.58 7.40 -28.21
CA ILE A 33 -11.25 7.84 -28.64
C ILE A 33 -10.41 6.65 -29.13
N LEU A 34 -10.45 5.54 -28.39
CA LEU A 34 -9.55 4.40 -28.57
C LEU A 34 -10.23 3.19 -29.23
N GLY A 35 -11.56 3.12 -29.19
CA GLY A 35 -12.37 1.97 -29.55
C GLY A 35 -12.48 0.93 -28.42
N ASP A 36 -13.61 0.21 -28.38
CA ASP A 36 -14.04 -0.64 -27.26
C ASP A 36 -12.97 -1.65 -26.79
N ALA A 37 -12.42 -2.46 -27.69
CA ALA A 37 -11.47 -3.52 -27.33
C ALA A 37 -10.09 -2.99 -26.89
N LYS A 38 -9.70 -1.80 -27.33
CA LYS A 38 -8.40 -1.20 -26.98
C LYS A 38 -8.46 -0.46 -25.65
N ALA A 39 -9.58 0.17 -25.33
CA ALA A 39 -9.75 0.87 -24.07
C ALA A 39 -9.62 -0.10 -22.87
N GLU A 40 -10.28 -1.26 -22.94
CA GLU A 40 -10.27 -2.24 -21.84
C GLU A 40 -8.89 -2.90 -21.63
N SER A 41 -8.23 -3.28 -22.72
CA SER A 41 -6.90 -3.88 -22.62
C SER A 41 -5.87 -2.87 -22.10
N ILE A 42 -5.80 -1.67 -22.67
CA ILE A 42 -4.78 -0.68 -22.31
C ILE A 42 -4.98 -0.16 -20.88
N LEU A 43 -6.21 0.08 -20.45
CA LEU A 43 -6.48 0.72 -19.15
C LEU A 43 -6.46 -0.29 -18.00
N LEU A 44 -7.10 -1.44 -18.17
CA LEU A 44 -7.37 -2.38 -17.07
C LEU A 44 -6.47 -3.62 -17.09
N HIS A 45 -5.86 -3.94 -18.23
CA HIS A 45 -5.09 -5.17 -18.40
C HIS A 45 -3.70 -4.88 -19.01
N GLY A 46 -2.76 -4.42 -18.18
CA GLY A 46 -1.42 -4.08 -18.65
C GLY A 46 -0.30 -4.27 -17.62
N GLU A 47 0.91 -3.94 -18.05
CA GLU A 47 2.12 -4.03 -17.22
C GLU A 47 2.01 -3.16 -15.96
N HIS A 48 1.39 -1.98 -16.07
CA HIS A 48 1.10 -1.08 -14.94
C HIS A 48 0.17 -1.69 -13.87
N THR A 49 -0.68 -2.64 -14.24
CA THR A 49 -1.57 -3.37 -13.31
C THR A 49 -0.97 -4.67 -12.78
N SER A 50 0.20 -5.08 -13.27
CA SER A 50 0.84 -6.34 -12.88
C SER A 50 1.48 -6.30 -11.49
N VAL A 51 1.68 -5.10 -10.94
CA VAL A 51 2.13 -4.89 -9.56
C VAL A 51 0.94 -5.05 -8.61
N LYS A 52 0.83 -6.22 -7.98
CA LYS A 52 -0.24 -6.53 -7.02
C LYS A 52 0.21 -6.26 -5.59
N THR A 53 -0.40 -5.27 -4.96
CA THR A 53 -0.29 -5.06 -3.51
C THR A 53 -1.32 -5.94 -2.81
N VAL A 54 -0.85 -6.97 -2.12
CA VAL A 54 -1.72 -7.86 -1.34
C VAL A 54 -1.58 -7.52 0.13
N VAL A 55 -2.65 -7.01 0.73
CA VAL A 55 -2.74 -6.77 2.17
C VAL A 55 -3.41 -8.00 2.79
N THR A 56 -2.63 -8.79 3.54
CA THR A 56 -3.18 -9.92 4.31
C THR A 56 -3.74 -9.39 5.62
N SER A 57 -4.95 -9.81 6.00
CA SER A 57 -5.52 -9.47 7.30
C SER A 57 -4.66 -10.07 8.42
N LYS A 58 -4.31 -9.24 9.41
CA LYS A 58 -3.63 -9.68 10.63
C LYS A 58 -4.61 -10.25 11.67
N VAL A 59 -5.91 -10.03 11.46
CA VAL A 59 -6.99 -10.38 12.38
C VAL A 59 -7.70 -11.63 11.87
N GLY A 60 -7.36 -12.79 12.43
CA GLY A 60 -7.99 -14.07 12.12
C GLY A 60 -7.27 -15.26 12.77
N GLY A 61 -8.02 -16.31 13.11
CA GLY A 61 -7.48 -17.49 13.82
C GLY A 61 -6.41 -18.28 13.06
N LEU A 62 -6.30 -18.11 11.74
CA LEU A 62 -5.20 -18.68 10.94
C LEU A 62 -3.92 -17.83 11.00
N ALA A 63 -4.03 -16.52 11.19
CA ALA A 63 -2.89 -15.61 11.19
C ALA A 63 -1.97 -15.81 12.41
N SER A 64 -2.51 -16.32 13.52
CA SER A 64 -1.73 -16.64 14.73
C SER A 64 -0.75 -17.81 14.56
N PHE A 65 -0.93 -18.65 13.53
CA PHE A 65 -0.06 -19.80 13.26
C PHE A 65 1.01 -19.52 12.19
N ILE A 66 1.04 -18.30 11.63
CA ILE A 66 2.00 -17.94 10.58
C ILE A 66 3.30 -17.44 11.22
N THR A 67 4.42 -18.09 10.88
CA THR A 67 5.76 -17.63 11.26
C THR A 67 6.27 -16.61 10.25
N LYS A 68 6.74 -15.46 10.75
CA LYS A 68 7.37 -14.43 9.91
C LYS A 68 8.75 -14.93 9.47
N LYS A 69 9.03 -14.85 8.17
CA LYS A 69 10.35 -15.12 7.60
C LYS A 69 10.82 -13.88 6.86
N ASP A 70 12.07 -13.50 7.11
CA ASP A 70 12.69 -12.36 6.47
C ASP A 70 12.94 -12.66 4.99
N LYS A 71 12.74 -11.65 4.14
CA LYS A 71 12.94 -11.72 2.70
C LYS A 71 13.87 -10.61 2.28
N CYS A 72 14.72 -10.91 1.31
CA CYS A 72 15.59 -9.91 0.68
C CYS A 72 14.73 -8.80 0.05
N ILE A 73 15.05 -7.54 0.33
CA ILE A 73 14.31 -6.37 -0.19
C ILE A 73 14.32 -6.33 -1.72
N GLY A 74 15.46 -6.65 -2.34
CA GLY A 74 15.60 -6.61 -3.80
C GLY A 74 14.92 -7.78 -4.52
N CYS A 75 15.37 -9.01 -4.25
CA CYS A 75 14.94 -10.20 -5.00
C CYS A 75 13.78 -10.98 -4.36
N LYS A 76 13.33 -10.61 -3.17
CA LYS A 76 12.26 -11.28 -2.40
C LYS A 76 12.54 -12.74 -2.02
N THR A 77 13.77 -13.21 -2.18
CA THR A 77 14.23 -14.53 -1.72
C THR A 77 14.19 -14.59 -0.19
N VAL A 78 13.73 -15.71 0.37
CA VAL A 78 13.70 -15.94 1.81
C VAL A 78 15.14 -16.04 2.34
N LEU A 79 15.44 -15.27 3.39
CA LEU A 79 16.76 -15.25 4.03
C LEU A 79 16.86 -16.37 5.07
N GLN A 80 18.03 -17.00 5.15
CA GLN A 80 18.30 -18.04 6.15
C GLN A 80 18.82 -17.46 7.48
N GLU A 81 19.55 -16.35 7.41
CA GLU A 81 20.07 -15.64 8.57
C GLU A 81 19.10 -14.52 8.99
N GLN A 82 18.65 -14.59 10.25
CA GLN A 82 17.80 -13.56 10.84
C GLN A 82 18.62 -12.27 11.05
N GLY A 83 18.05 -11.13 10.67
CA GLY A 83 18.69 -9.81 10.86
C GLY A 83 19.48 -9.28 9.66
N THR A 84 19.55 -10.01 8.55
CA THR A 84 20.07 -9.47 7.28
C THR A 84 18.91 -8.92 6.44
N ALA A 85 19.12 -7.79 5.74
CA ALA A 85 18.10 -7.17 4.88
C ALA A 85 18.25 -7.57 3.40
N LEU A 86 19.47 -7.95 2.99
CA LEU A 86 19.84 -8.28 1.61
C LEU A 86 20.53 -9.63 1.55
N CYS A 87 20.32 -10.35 0.44
CA CYS A 87 21.12 -11.54 0.12
C CYS A 87 22.51 -11.16 -0.39
N SER A 88 23.43 -12.13 -0.42
CA SER A 88 24.80 -11.95 -0.92
C SER A 88 24.87 -11.33 -2.33
N TYR A 89 23.92 -11.67 -3.21
CA TYR A 89 23.84 -11.13 -4.57
C TYR A 89 23.36 -9.68 -4.64
N CYS A 90 22.43 -9.28 -3.76
CA CYS A 90 21.89 -7.91 -3.77
C CYS A 90 22.75 -6.93 -2.96
N LYS A 91 23.76 -7.41 -2.23
CA LYS A 91 24.63 -6.61 -1.37
C LYS A 91 25.45 -5.57 -2.14
N GLU A 92 25.83 -5.86 -3.39
CA GLU A 92 26.54 -4.88 -4.23
C GLU A 92 25.72 -3.60 -4.49
N LYS A 93 24.38 -3.70 -4.46
CA LYS A 93 23.46 -2.58 -4.70
C LYS A 93 22.82 -2.06 -3.40
N GLU A 94 23.46 -2.29 -2.26
CA GLU A 94 22.92 -1.93 -0.94
C GLU A 94 22.59 -0.44 -0.81
N GLY A 95 23.46 0.44 -1.33
CA GLY A 95 23.24 1.89 -1.31
C GLY A 95 21.95 2.32 -2.01
N ASP A 96 21.66 1.74 -3.18
CA ASP A 96 20.46 2.07 -3.95
C ASP A 96 19.18 1.66 -3.22
N TYR A 97 19.18 0.49 -2.57
CA TYR A 97 18.03 0.04 -1.79
C TYR A 97 17.84 0.89 -0.54
N PHE A 98 18.93 1.19 0.17
CA PHE A 98 18.87 2.01 1.38
C PHE A 98 18.33 3.41 1.07
N GLN A 99 18.82 4.05 0.01
CA GLN A 99 18.36 5.38 -0.38
C GLN A 99 16.85 5.40 -0.67
N LYS A 100 16.34 4.41 -1.41
CA LYS A 100 14.90 4.31 -1.71
C LYS A 100 14.03 4.15 -0.46
N GLU A 101 14.47 3.33 0.50
CA GLU A 101 13.72 3.13 1.74
C GLU A 101 13.74 4.38 2.63
N ILE A 102 14.86 5.11 2.68
CA ILE A 102 14.96 6.39 3.41
C ILE A 102 14.07 7.47 2.79
N GLU A 103 14.03 7.57 1.46
CA GLU A 103 13.13 8.50 0.77
C GLU A 103 11.66 8.20 1.10
N SER A 104 11.27 6.92 1.07
CA SER A 104 9.92 6.47 1.45
C SER A 104 9.59 6.79 2.92
N LEU A 105 10.54 6.55 3.83
CA LEU A 105 10.39 6.87 5.25
C LEU A 105 10.16 8.36 5.46
N GLN A 106 10.97 9.21 4.82
CA GLN A 106 10.88 10.66 4.92
C GLN A 106 9.52 11.18 4.45
N GLU A 107 8.99 10.65 3.35
CA GLU A 107 7.64 11.00 2.88
C GLU A 107 6.54 10.65 3.89
N LEU A 108 6.66 9.49 4.54
CA LEU A 108 5.70 9.02 5.54
C LEU A 108 5.76 9.88 6.81
N GLU A 109 6.95 10.24 7.27
CA GLU A 109 7.16 11.12 8.43
C GLU A 109 6.61 12.52 8.19
N GLU A 110 6.83 13.09 7.00
CA GLU A 110 6.26 14.39 6.64
C GLU A 110 4.73 14.33 6.65
N LYS A 111 4.13 13.32 6.00
CA LYS A 111 2.67 13.13 5.96
C LYS A 111 2.10 12.95 7.36
N PHE A 112 2.74 12.14 8.20
CA PHE A 112 2.32 11.92 9.59
C PHE A 112 2.31 13.24 10.38
N THR A 113 3.41 14.00 10.33
CA THR A 113 3.56 15.25 11.07
C THR A 113 2.54 16.29 10.61
N ARG A 114 2.32 16.42 9.29
CA ARG A 114 1.33 17.34 8.73
C ARG A 114 -0.08 17.00 9.21
N LEU A 115 -0.51 15.75 9.08
CA LEU A 115 -1.87 15.35 9.48
C LEU A 115 -2.12 15.54 10.98
N TRP A 116 -1.16 15.15 11.83
CA TRP A 116 -1.30 15.31 13.29
C TRP A 116 -1.34 16.77 13.73
N THR A 117 -0.50 17.62 13.13
CA THR A 117 -0.48 19.05 13.47
C THR A 117 -1.73 19.77 12.97
N GLU A 118 -2.33 19.36 11.86
CA GLU A 118 -3.62 19.89 11.39
C GLU A 118 -4.76 19.59 12.37
N CYS A 119 -4.79 18.38 12.96
CA CYS A 119 -5.79 18.06 13.99
C CYS A 119 -5.64 18.97 15.23
N GLN A 120 -4.42 19.21 15.70
CA GLN A 120 -4.16 20.14 16.81
C GLN A 120 -4.53 21.59 16.47
N ARG A 121 -4.29 22.02 15.21
CA ARG A 121 -4.71 23.36 14.74
C ARG A 121 -6.23 23.50 14.72
N CYS A 122 -6.94 22.46 14.27
CA CYS A 122 -8.40 22.43 14.25
C CYS A 122 -9.01 22.53 15.65
N GLN A 123 -8.44 21.81 16.64
CA GLN A 123 -8.89 21.85 18.03
C GLN A 123 -8.56 23.19 18.72
N GLY A 124 -7.48 23.87 18.31
CA GLY A 124 -7.02 25.12 18.91
C GLY A 124 -6.26 24.97 20.24
N ALA A 125 -6.32 23.78 20.86
CA ALA A 125 -5.52 23.41 22.02
C ALA A 125 -4.24 22.68 21.58
N ARG A 126 -3.08 23.11 22.08
CA ARG A 126 -1.77 22.52 21.73
C ARG A 126 -1.19 21.57 22.78
N LEU A 127 -1.73 21.62 23.99
CA LEU A 127 -1.23 20.89 25.17
C LEU A 127 -2.19 19.81 25.63
N GLU A 128 -3.42 19.81 25.12
CA GLU A 128 -4.45 18.84 25.45
C GLU A 128 -4.52 17.77 24.36
N ASP A 129 -5.04 16.60 24.71
CA ASP A 129 -5.21 15.50 23.78
C ASP A 129 -6.31 15.81 22.74
N VAL A 130 -6.08 15.38 21.50
CA VAL A 130 -7.07 15.47 20.43
C VAL A 130 -8.00 14.26 20.52
N LEU A 131 -9.26 14.49 20.92
CA LEU A 131 -10.31 13.46 20.97
C LEU A 131 -11.42 13.80 19.97
N CYS A 132 -11.18 13.50 18.69
CA CYS A 132 -12.16 13.64 17.62
C CYS A 132 -12.21 12.33 16.83
N THR A 133 -13.40 11.73 16.75
CA THR A 133 -13.69 10.50 15.99
C THR A 133 -14.38 10.81 14.68
#